data_AF-A0A965LB76-F1
#
_entry.id   AF-A0A965LB76-F1
#
_cell.length_a   1.000
_cell.length_b   1.000
_cell.length_c   1.000
_cell.angle_alpha   90.00
_cell.angle_beta   90.00
_cell.angle_gamma   90.00
#
_symmetry.space_group_name_H-M   'P 1'
#
loop_
_entity.id
_entity.type
_entity.pdbx_description
1 polymer ?
#
loop_
_entity_poly.entity_id
_entity_poly.type
_entity_poly.pdbx_seq_one_letter_code
_entity_poly.pdbx_strand_id
1 'polypeptide(L)'
;MTNKKKIFKIPDSILKQIDECSFGGYILFNFSSKGEPQVFTKFDNQINAMALLYYVNTWSQSVDQLNLEATTDQIARTNQEDDFDEPENQD
;
A
#
# COMPACT_ATOMS: atom_id res chain seq x y z
N MET A 1 -2.34 -17.69 35.83
CA MET A 1 -1.71 -16.47 35.28
C MET A 1 -2.18 -16.29 33.85
N THR A 2 -3.15 -15.40 33.61
CA THR A 2 -3.60 -15.05 32.26
C THR A 2 -2.58 -14.11 31.63
N ASN A 3 -1.77 -14.64 30.70
CA ASN A 3 -0.90 -13.82 29.86
C ASN A 3 -1.78 -12.92 29.00
N LYS A 4 -2.07 -11.70 29.49
CA LYS A 4 -2.61 -10.62 28.67
C LYS A 4 -1.55 -10.34 27.61
N LYS A 5 -1.72 -10.91 26.40
CA LYS A 5 -0.89 -10.59 25.24
C LYS A 5 -0.83 -9.07 25.15
N LYS A 6 0.35 -8.49 25.39
CA LYS A 6 0.54 -7.04 25.33
C LYS A 6 0.09 -6.59 23.94
N ILE A 7 -0.87 -5.66 23.91
CA ILE A 7 -1.31 -5.03 22.66
C ILE A 7 -0.06 -4.37 22.07
N PHE A 8 0.36 -4.82 20.89
CA PHE A 8 1.48 -4.17 20.21
C PHE A 8 1.05 -2.76 19.84
N LYS A 9 1.75 -1.78 20.41
CA LYS A 9 1.66 -0.36 20.10
C LYS A 9 3.08 0.11 19.82
N ILE A 10 3.26 0.86 18.74
CA ILE A 10 4.56 1.46 18.42
C ILE A 10 4.97 2.36 19.60
N PRO A 11 6.18 2.21 20.15
CA PRO A 11 6.63 3.05 21.26
C PRO A 11 6.70 4.52 20.87
N ASP A 12 6.31 5.40 21.79
CA ASP A 12 6.31 6.85 21.55
C ASP A 12 7.72 7.39 21.21
N SER A 13 8.77 6.75 21.71
CA SER A 13 10.16 7.10 21.36
C SER A 13 10.47 6.88 19.88
N ILE A 14 9.91 5.84 19.26
CA ILE A 14 10.07 5.56 17.83
C ILE A 14 9.26 6.56 17.01
N LEU A 15 8.02 6.85 17.43
CA LEU A 15 7.20 7.88 16.78
C LEU A 15 7.89 9.25 16.80
N LYS A 16 8.56 9.60 17.90
CA LYS A 16 9.36 10.81 18.01
C LYS A 16 10.57 10.83 17.06
N GLN A 17 11.27 9.71 16.91
CA GLN A 17 12.38 9.63 15.94
C GLN A 17 11.89 9.74 14.50
N ILE A 18 10.74 9.13 14.17
CA ILE A 18 10.11 9.27 12.84
C ILE A 18 9.75 10.72 12.57
N ASP A 19 9.17 11.40 13.55
CA ASP A 19 8.85 12.83 13.49
C ASP A 19 10.10 13.68 13.18
N GLU A 20 11.19 13.48 13.94
CA GLU A 20 12.47 14.18 13.73
C GLU A 20 13.04 13.91 12.33
N CYS A 21 12.94 12.67 11.84
CA CYS A 21 13.40 12.26 10.50
C CYS A 21 12.47 12.67 9.35
N SER A 22 11.25 13.15 9.65
CA SER A 22 10.23 13.48 8.65
C SER A 22 9.94 14.98 8.56
N PHE A 23 10.83 15.81 9.13
CA PHE A 23 10.67 17.26 9.15
C PHE A 23 9.32 17.70 9.75
N GLY A 24 8.90 17.02 10.82
CA GLY A 24 7.66 17.33 11.53
C GLY A 24 6.40 16.86 10.81
N GLY A 25 6.44 15.78 10.01
CA GLY A 25 5.30 15.37 9.19
C GLY A 25 5.33 13.93 8.69
N TYR A 26 4.47 13.06 9.22
CA TYR A 26 4.34 11.67 8.73
C TYR A 26 2.91 11.12 8.77
N ILE A 27 2.67 10.14 7.91
CA ILE A 27 1.53 9.21 7.95
C ILE A 27 2.10 7.80 7.96
N LEU A 28 1.86 7.05 9.04
CA LEU A 28 2.36 5.70 9.21
C LEU A 28 1.19 4.72 9.30
N PHE A 29 1.11 3.83 8.32
CA PHE A 29 0.18 2.69 8.32
C PHE A 29 0.89 1.47 8.90
N ASN A 30 0.26 0.78 9.85
CA ASN A 30 0.76 -0.48 10.39
C ASN A 30 -0.41 -1.39 10.81
N PHE A 31 -0.07 -2.56 11.35
CA PHE A 31 -1.03 -3.46 11.98
C PHE A 31 -0.76 -3.59 13.48
N SER A 32 -1.84 -3.77 14.25
CA SER A 32 -1.77 -4.12 15.65
C SER A 32 -1.34 -5.59 15.84
N SER A 33 -1.08 -6.00 17.08
CA SER A 33 -0.82 -7.42 17.40
C SER A 33 -1.98 -8.38 17.06
N LYS A 34 -3.15 -7.84 16.72
CA LYS A 34 -4.32 -8.60 16.28
C LYS A 34 -4.51 -8.61 14.77
N GLY A 35 -3.62 -7.96 14.01
CA GLY A 35 -3.76 -7.79 12.56
C GLY A 35 -4.74 -6.67 12.16
N GLU A 36 -5.20 -5.86 13.12
CA GLU A 36 -6.09 -4.74 12.82
C GLU A 36 -5.26 -3.55 12.28
N PRO A 37 -5.69 -2.90 11.18
CA PRO A 37 -4.97 -1.75 10.64
C PRO A 37 -5.01 -0.58 11.62
N GLN A 38 -3.90 0.14 11.69
CA GLN A 38 -3.68 1.30 12.54
C GLN A 38 -3.00 2.40 11.73
N VAL A 39 -3.31 3.65 12.08
CA VAL A 39 -2.70 4.82 11.46
C VAL A 39 -2.20 5.76 12.54
N PHE A 40 -0.93 6.16 12.44
CA PHE A 40 -0.34 7.22 13.24
C PHE A 40 -0.05 8.41 12.33
N THR A 41 -0.50 9.59 12.73
CA THR A 41 -0.26 10.83 12.00
C THR A 41 0.33 11.88 12.91
N LYS A 42 1.27 12.65 12.37
CA LYS A 42 1.77 13.87 13.01
C LYS A 42 2.09 14.89 11.94
N PHE A 43 1.72 16.14 12.19
CA PHE A 43 2.05 17.27 11.34
C PHE A 43 2.26 18.52 12.19
N ASP A 44 3.42 19.13 12.06
CA ASP A 44 3.77 20.38 12.73
C ASP A 44 3.29 21.60 11.90
N ASN A 45 3.07 21.41 10.59
CA ASN A 45 2.62 22.45 9.66
C ASN A 45 1.47 21.96 8.77
N GLN A 46 0.40 22.75 8.70
CA GLN A 46 -0.79 22.47 7.89
C GLN A 46 -0.49 22.34 6.38
N ILE A 47 0.45 23.11 5.85
CA ILE A 47 0.84 23.04 4.42
C ILE A 47 1.49 21.69 4.13
N ASN A 48 2.41 21.24 4.99
CA ASN A 48 3.06 19.94 4.86
C ASN A 48 2.06 18.79 5.00
N ALA A 49 1.07 18.94 5.90
CA ALA A 49 -0.01 17.97 6.05
C ALA A 49 -0.81 17.81 4.75
N MET A 50 -1.21 18.93 4.13
CA MET A 50 -1.95 18.92 2.87
C MET A 50 -1.12 18.33 1.72
N ALA A 51 0.17 18.68 1.63
CA ALA A 51 1.07 18.14 0.62
C ALA A 51 1.23 16.62 0.74
N LEU A 52 1.44 16.11 1.96
CA LEU A 52 1.55 14.67 2.21
C LEU A 52 0.24 13.93 1.93
N LEU A 53 -0.90 14.49 2.33
CA LEU A 53 -2.21 13.90 2.05
C LEU A 53 -2.50 13.84 0.54
N TYR A 54 -2.17 14.90 -0.20
CA TYR A 54 -2.28 14.91 -1.66
C TYR A 54 -1.37 13.85 -2.28
N TYR A 55 -0.10 13.79 -1.84
CA TYR A 55 0.86 12.81 -2.35
C TYR A 55 0.41 11.36 -2.10
N VAL A 56 -0.12 11.05 -0.91
CA VAL A 56 -0.68 9.72 -0.60
C VAL A 56 -1.86 9.39 -1.51
N ASN A 57 -2.75 10.34 -1.77
CA ASN A 57 -3.89 10.13 -2.67
C ASN A 57 -3.42 9.83 -4.09
N THR A 58 -2.52 10.65 -4.64
CA THR A 58 -1.93 10.43 -5.97
C THR A 58 -1.24 9.07 -6.06
N TRP A 59 -0.46 8.71 -5.03
CA TRP A 59 0.20 7.41 -4.98
C TRP A 59 -0.79 6.25 -5.01
N SER A 60 -1.88 6.32 -4.23
CA SER A 60 -2.94 5.30 -4.24
C SER A 60 -3.53 5.12 -5.64
N GLN A 61 -3.86 6.21 -6.32
CA GLN A 61 -4.41 6.17 -7.68
C GLN A 61 -3.42 5.56 -8.68
N SER A 62 -2.13 5.90 -8.57
CA SER A 62 -1.09 5.33 -9.42
C SER A 62 -0.92 3.83 -9.20
N VAL A 63 -0.98 3.36 -7.96
CA VAL A 63 -0.91 1.93 -7.65
C VAL A 63 -2.13 1.18 -8.22
N ASP A 64 -3.33 1.73 -8.11
CA ASP A 64 -4.54 1.14 -8.70
C ASP A 64 -4.42 1.03 -10.22
N GLN A 65 -3.89 2.05 -10.88
CA GLN A 65 -3.65 2.03 -12.32
C GLN A 65 -2.62 0.96 -12.72
N LEU A 66 -1.50 0.86 -12.00
CA LEU A 66 -0.48 -0.16 -12.27
C LEU A 66 -1.05 -1.59 -12.12
N ASN A 67 -1.90 -1.80 -11.12
CA ASN A 67 -2.54 -3.09 -10.91
C ASN A 67 -3.54 -3.42 -12.03
N LEU A 68 -4.27 -2.41 -12.51
CA LEU A 68 -5.17 -2.57 -13.65
C LEU A 68 -4.40 -2.94 -14.92
N GLU A 69 -3.34 -2.19 -15.24
CA GLU A 69 -2.48 -2.45 -16.39
C GLU A 69 -1.88 -3.86 -16.33
N ALA A 70 -1.34 -4.26 -15.17
CA ALA A 70 -0.79 -5.60 -14.98
C ALA A 70 -1.84 -6.71 -15.20
N THR A 71 -3.07 -6.49 -14.73
CA THR A 71 -4.18 -7.45 -14.90
C THR A 71 -4.63 -7.52 -16.37
N THR A 72 -4.74 -6.38 -17.04
CA THR A 72 -5.08 -6.31 -18.46
C THR A 72 -4.02 -7.00 -19.32
N ASP A 73 -2.74 -6.78 -19.04
CA ASP A 73 -1.63 -7.43 -19.74
C ASP A 73 -1.67 -8.96 -19.55
N GLN A 74 -1.98 -9.44 -18.35
CA GLN A 74 -2.13 -10.88 -18.08
C GLN A 74 -3.29 -11.47 -18.90
N ILE A 75 -4.46 -10.84 -18.90
CA ILE A 75 -5.61 -11.28 -19.68
C ILE A 75 -5.29 -11.29 -21.18
N ALA A 76 -4.64 -10.24 -21.69
CA ALA A 76 -4.26 -10.13 -23.09
C ALA A 76 -3.29 -11.23 -23.51
N ARG A 77 -2.33 -11.61 -22.66
CA ARG A 77 -1.40 -12.71 -22.92
C ARG A 77 -2.10 -14.07 -22.93
N THR A 78 -2.97 -14.34 -21.96
CA THR A 78 -3.76 -15.57 -21.93
C THR A 78 -4.60 -15.72 -23.21
N ASN A 79 -5.25 -14.66 -23.65
CA ASN A 79 -6.06 -14.69 -24.87
C ASN A 79 -5.24 -14.88 -26.17
N GLN A 80 -3.94 -14.56 -26.17
CA GLN A 80 -3.06 -14.80 -27.32
C GLN A 80 -2.51 -16.23 -27.37
N GLU A 81 -2.43 -16.92 -26.22
CA GLU A 81 -1.96 -18.31 -26.14
C GLU A 81 -3.03 -19.32 -26.61
N ASP A 82 -4.31 -18.93 -26.66
CA ASP A 82 -5.43 -19.76 -27.14
C ASP A 82 -5.66 -19.69 -28.67
N ASP A 83 -4.85 -18.92 -29.42
CA ASP A 83 -5.01 -18.69 -30.87
C ASP A 83 -4.02 -19.50 -31.75
N PHE A 84 -3.32 -20.50 -31.18
CA PHE A 84 -2.40 -21.40 -31.91
C PHE A 84 -2.91 -22.86 -31.96
N ASP A 85 -4.13 -23.08 -32.43
CA ASP A 85 -4.56 -24.37 -33.00
C ASP A 85 -4.91 -24.14 -34.49
N GLU A 86 -3.92 -24.27 -35.37
CA GLU A 86 -4.14 -24.29 -36.83
C GLU A 86 -4.91 -25.58 -37.22
N PRO A 87 -5.99 -25.49 -38.03
CA PRO A 87 -6.84 -26.62 -38.37
C PRO A 87 -6.20 -27.60 -39.35
N GLU A 88 -6.53 -28.88 -39.16
CA GLU A 88 -6.26 -30.01 -40.06
C GLU A 88 -6.46 -29.66 -41.55
N ASN A 89 -5.40 -29.82 -42.36
CA ASN A 89 -5.57 -30.06 -43.80
C ASN A 89 -5.63 -31.58 -44.03
N GLN A 90 -6.85 -32.09 -44.25
CA GLN A 90 -7.11 -33.42 -44.80
C GLN A 90 -7.00 -33.34 -46.34
N ASP A 91 -6.04 -34.08 -46.91
CA ASP A 91 -6.04 -34.53 -48.32
C ASP A 91 -6.33 -36.03 -48.38
#